data_AF-A0A5N6U4G4-F1
#
_entry.id   AF-A0A5N6U4G4-F1
#
_cell.length_a   1.000
_cell.length_b   1.000
_cell.length_c   1.000
_cell.angle_alpha   90.00
_cell.angle_beta   90.00
_cell.angle_gamma   90.00
#
_symmetry.space_group_name_H-M   'P 1'
#
loop_
_entity.id
_entity.type
_entity.pdbx_description
1 polymer ?
#
loop_
_entity_poly.entity_id
_entity_poly.type
_entity_poly.pdbx_seq_one_letter_code
_entity_poly.pdbx_strand_id
1 'polypeptide(L)'
;MWSPTRQAGSTKIIGQAYTVRYGGLDEQGVEGHYIDNVPQNSVIFISAPDHITNAVYGGLMSTRAKVRGAVGAVIDGRFRDLEEQRGLGFPIWAKEPGTAPPYPVVKVTGINVPLTISEGSDRVTVKPGDYIIADLNGVVCLPADLVDSVIPLMERQADADEKVRGAVLGGMGFVEAVGLFR
;
A
#
# COMPACT_ATOMS: atom_id res chain seq x y z
N MET A 1 -3.74 -5.99 5.16
CA MET A 1 -3.90 -4.97 6.22
C MET A 1 -3.69 -5.58 7.60
N TRP A 2 -2.84 -4.98 8.43
CA TRP A 2 -2.54 -5.40 9.81
C TRP A 2 -3.16 -4.46 10.87
N SER A 3 -3.20 -3.17 10.55
CA SER A 3 -3.75 -2.07 11.37
C SER A 3 -4.74 -1.28 10.51
N PRO A 4 -5.89 -0.79 11.05
CA PRO A 4 -6.29 -0.81 12.46
C PRO A 4 -6.76 -2.18 12.96
N THR A 5 -7.26 -3.04 12.06
CA THR A 5 -7.62 -4.42 12.39
C THR A 5 -7.06 -5.34 11.32
N ARG A 6 -6.62 -6.53 11.70
CA ARG A 6 -6.08 -7.49 10.72
C ARG A 6 -7.22 -7.98 9.81
N GLN A 7 -7.13 -7.65 8.52
CA GLN A 7 -8.08 -8.06 7.48
C GLN A 7 -9.55 -7.96 7.93
N ALA A 8 -9.91 -6.85 8.57
CA ALA A 8 -11.29 -6.60 9.02
C ALA A 8 -11.59 -5.09 8.97
N GLY A 9 -12.88 -4.76 8.95
CA GLY A 9 -13.38 -3.39 8.91
C GLY A 9 -13.49 -2.80 7.50
N SER A 10 -13.88 -1.53 7.44
CA SER A 10 -14.13 -0.79 6.20
C SER A 10 -13.00 0.15 5.80
N THR A 11 -11.80 -0.04 6.38
CA THR A 11 -10.66 0.85 6.11
C THR A 11 -10.26 0.74 4.63
N LYS A 12 -10.27 1.86 3.94
CA LYS A 12 -9.77 2.03 2.58
C LYS A 12 -8.94 3.30 2.53
N ILE A 13 -7.79 3.25 1.87
CA ILE A 13 -6.93 4.40 1.63
C ILE A 13 -6.70 4.59 0.14
N ILE A 14 -6.54 5.84 -0.26
CA ILE A 14 -6.04 6.24 -1.56
C ILE A 14 -5.09 7.42 -1.36
N GLY A 15 -3.96 7.40 -2.05
CA GLY A 15 -3.02 8.50 -2.06
C GLY A 15 -1.85 8.24 -3.00
N GLN A 16 -1.13 9.30 -3.34
CA GLN A 16 0.06 9.18 -4.17
C GLN A 16 1.19 8.50 -3.39
N ALA A 17 1.97 7.68 -4.08
CA ALA A 17 3.09 6.93 -3.52
C ALA A 17 4.23 7.89 -3.15
N TYR A 18 4.55 7.95 -1.86
CA TYR A 18 5.82 8.45 -1.35
C TYR A 18 6.75 7.26 -1.15
N THR A 19 7.63 7.01 -2.12
CA THR A 19 8.40 5.78 -2.18
C THR A 19 9.70 5.86 -1.39
N VAL A 20 10.03 4.78 -0.68
CA VAL A 20 11.23 4.67 0.17
C VAL A 20 11.89 3.30 -0.04
N ARG A 21 13.17 3.32 -0.39
CA ARG A 21 13.97 2.11 -0.56
C ARG A 21 14.84 1.86 0.66
N TYR A 22 14.74 0.66 1.23
CA TYR A 22 15.78 0.11 2.09
C TYR A 22 16.76 -0.71 1.24
N GLY A 23 18.05 -0.54 1.52
CA GLY A 23 19.14 -1.25 0.87
C GLY A 23 20.22 -1.66 1.87
N GLY A 24 21.29 -2.28 1.35
CA GLY A 24 22.42 -2.76 2.13
C GLY A 24 23.17 -1.64 2.86
N LEU A 25 23.89 -2.00 3.92
CA LEU A 25 24.71 -1.03 4.66
C LEU A 25 25.90 -0.49 3.84
N ASP A 26 26.32 -1.21 2.81
CA ASP A 26 27.37 -0.87 1.85
C ASP A 26 26.92 0.14 0.78
N GLU A 27 25.61 0.26 0.53
CA GLU A 27 25.06 1.27 -0.39
C GLU A 27 25.17 2.71 0.16
N GLN A 28 25.06 3.72 -0.69
CA GLN A 28 24.99 5.11 -0.23
C GLN A 28 23.68 5.37 0.52
N GLY A 29 23.77 5.88 1.76
CA GLY A 29 22.61 6.29 2.54
C GLY A 29 22.07 7.65 2.11
N VAL A 30 20.81 7.91 2.44
CA VAL A 30 20.21 9.26 2.33
C VAL A 30 20.55 10.11 3.55
N GLU A 31 20.59 11.43 3.37
CA GLU A 31 20.72 12.37 4.48
C GLU A 31 19.36 12.60 5.18
N GLY A 32 19.37 12.66 6.51
CA GLY A 32 18.17 12.81 7.32
C GLY A 32 17.27 11.56 7.30
N HIS A 33 16.03 11.73 7.75
CA HIS A 33 15.06 10.63 7.81
C HIS A 33 13.83 10.93 6.94
N TYR A 34 13.47 10.00 6.06
CA TYR A 34 12.38 10.17 5.09
C TYR A 34 11.03 10.54 5.72
N ILE A 35 10.80 10.12 6.96
CA ILE A 35 9.53 10.29 7.66
C ILE A 35 9.16 11.75 7.92
N ASP A 36 10.15 12.64 7.98
CA ASP A 36 9.92 14.07 8.21
C ASP A 36 9.40 14.81 6.98
N ASN A 37 9.59 14.23 5.80
CA ASN A 37 9.26 14.84 4.51
C ASN A 37 8.04 14.19 3.83
N VAL A 38 7.29 13.34 4.55
CA VAL A 38 6.10 12.69 4.02
C VAL A 38 5.08 13.76 3.59
N PRO A 39 4.58 13.74 2.33
CA PRO A 39 3.55 14.66 1.87
C PRO A 39 2.19 14.37 2.52
N GLN A 40 1.38 15.40 2.69
CA GLN A 40 -0.01 15.24 3.11
C GLN A 40 -0.79 14.43 2.06
N ASN A 41 -1.76 13.62 2.52
CA ASN A 41 -2.62 12.75 1.70
C ASN A 41 -1.87 11.69 0.88
N SER A 42 -0.60 11.41 1.20
CA SER A 42 0.21 10.38 0.53
C SER A 42 0.13 9.02 1.21
N VAL A 43 0.46 7.98 0.46
CA VAL A 43 0.72 6.63 0.96
C VAL A 43 2.22 6.43 1.01
N ILE A 44 2.76 6.11 2.18
CA ILE A 44 4.18 5.73 2.29
C ILE A 44 4.31 4.33 1.70
N PHE A 45 5.15 4.17 0.67
CA PHE A 45 5.39 2.90 0.02
C PHE A 45 6.85 2.48 0.22
N ILE A 46 7.09 1.45 1.02
CA ILE A 46 8.43 0.99 1.36
C ILE A 46 8.72 -0.32 0.64
N SER A 47 9.91 -0.47 0.07
CA SER A 47 10.45 -1.76 -0.34
C SER A 47 11.76 -2.03 0.40
N ALA A 48 11.88 -3.25 0.90
CA ALA A 48 13.04 -3.76 1.62
C ALA A 48 13.52 -5.08 0.99
N PRO A 49 14.81 -5.44 1.15
CA PRO A 49 15.32 -6.69 0.59
C PRO A 49 14.59 -7.92 1.15
N ASP A 50 14.19 -8.87 0.29
CA ASP A 50 13.34 -10.01 0.68
C ASP A 50 13.95 -10.97 1.73
N HIS A 51 15.27 -10.96 1.90
CA HIS A 51 15.98 -11.92 2.74
C HIS A 51 16.19 -11.44 4.20
N ILE A 52 15.70 -10.25 4.55
CA ILE A 52 15.85 -9.72 5.92
C ILE A 52 14.66 -10.10 6.80
N THR A 53 14.94 -10.36 8.08
CA THR A 53 13.90 -10.63 9.09
C THR A 53 13.52 -9.39 9.90
N ASN A 54 14.29 -8.31 9.75
CA ASN A 54 14.17 -7.05 10.47
C ASN A 54 12.99 -6.21 9.95
N ALA A 55 12.30 -5.53 10.86
CA ALA A 55 11.26 -4.57 10.52
C ALA A 55 11.89 -3.25 10.04
N VAL A 56 11.39 -2.72 8.92
CA VAL A 56 11.85 -1.44 8.34
C VAL A 56 10.93 -0.27 8.68
N TYR A 57 9.85 -0.54 9.41
CA TYR A 57 8.87 0.47 9.80
C TYR A 57 8.29 0.15 11.18
N GLY A 58 8.09 1.16 12.02
CA GLY A 58 7.63 1.01 13.40
C GLY A 58 6.70 2.13 13.86
N GLY A 59 6.34 2.10 15.14
CA GLY A 59 5.28 2.94 15.71
C GLY A 59 5.59 4.44 15.68
N LEU A 60 6.83 4.84 16.03
CA LEU A 60 7.27 6.24 15.93
C LEU A 60 7.13 6.80 14.51
N MET A 61 7.33 5.95 13.50
CA MET A 61 7.20 6.34 12.10
C MET A 61 5.73 6.53 11.72
N SER A 62 4.83 5.67 12.21
CA SER A 62 3.38 5.89 12.10
C SER A 62 2.94 7.18 12.79
N THR A 63 3.44 7.45 14.00
CA THR A 63 3.13 8.67 14.74
C THR A 63 3.50 9.89 13.92
N ARG A 64 4.72 9.94 13.37
CA ARG A 64 5.16 11.08 12.56
C ARG A 64 4.43 11.16 11.21
N ALA A 65 4.19 10.04 10.54
CA ALA A 65 3.42 10.00 9.30
C ALA A 65 2.00 10.54 9.48
N LYS A 66 1.33 10.14 10.56
CA LYS A 66 0.00 10.64 10.92
C LYS A 66 0.00 12.14 11.18
N VAL A 67 0.98 12.67 11.92
CA VAL A 67 1.16 14.12 12.14
C VAL A 67 1.36 14.87 10.83
N ARG A 68 2.06 14.27 9.86
CA ARG A 68 2.27 14.82 8.51
C ARG A 68 1.06 14.71 7.59
N GLY A 69 0.01 14.01 8.01
CA GLY A 69 -1.22 13.81 7.23
C GLY A 69 -1.12 12.72 6.15
N ALA A 70 -0.22 11.75 6.30
CA ALA A 70 -0.22 10.56 5.47
C ALA A 70 -1.49 9.72 5.74
N VAL A 71 -2.02 9.05 4.71
CA VAL A 71 -3.24 8.24 4.85
C VAL A 71 -2.96 6.80 5.28
N GLY A 72 -1.71 6.34 5.16
CA GLY A 72 -1.29 5.00 5.58
C GLY A 72 0.08 4.62 5.05
N ALA A 73 0.48 3.37 5.30
CA ALA A 73 1.72 2.80 4.78
C ALA A 73 1.51 1.41 4.15
N VAL A 74 2.20 1.18 3.04
CA VAL A 74 2.35 -0.12 2.39
C VAL A 74 3.83 -0.51 2.41
N ILE A 75 4.10 -1.71 2.90
CA ILE A 75 5.45 -2.17 3.20
C ILE A 75 5.69 -3.50 2.52
N ASP A 76 6.42 -3.47 1.42
CA ASP A 76 7.05 -4.64 0.83
C ASP A 76 8.23 -5.08 1.71
N GLY A 77 7.88 -5.73 2.82
CA GLY A 77 8.80 -6.08 3.89
C GLY A 77 8.07 -6.22 5.23
N ARG A 78 8.84 -6.11 6.32
CA ARG A 78 8.35 -6.29 7.69
C ARG A 78 8.17 -4.97 8.43
N PHE A 79 7.24 -4.97 9.38
CA PHE A 79 6.97 -3.84 10.27
C PHE A 79 6.91 -4.29 11.73
N ARG A 80 7.00 -3.36 12.68
CA ARG A 80 6.87 -3.63 14.12
C ARG A 80 5.93 -2.64 14.83
N ASP A 81 5.73 -2.85 16.12
CA ASP A 81 4.93 -1.99 17.00
C ASP A 81 3.43 -1.96 16.63
N LEU A 82 2.87 -3.12 16.27
CA LEU A 82 1.48 -3.24 15.81
C LEU A 82 0.45 -2.66 16.80
N GLU A 83 0.65 -2.83 18.10
CA GLU A 83 -0.25 -2.27 19.11
C GLU A 83 -0.27 -0.74 19.05
N GLU A 84 0.88 -0.10 18.90
CA GLU A 84 0.99 1.36 18.76
C GLU A 84 0.26 1.83 17.49
N GLN A 85 0.44 1.13 16.37
CA GLN A 85 -0.22 1.47 15.11
C GLN A 85 -1.75 1.36 15.21
N ARG A 86 -2.25 0.35 15.93
CA ARG A 86 -3.69 0.19 16.19
C ARG A 86 -4.21 1.27 17.11
N GLY A 87 -3.48 1.63 18.16
CA GLY A 87 -3.82 2.75 19.05
C GLY A 87 -3.87 4.08 18.30
N LEU A 88 -3.02 4.26 17.30
CA LEU A 88 -3.05 5.41 16.39
C LEU A 88 -4.18 5.33 15.36
N GLY A 89 -4.78 4.17 15.13
CA GLY A 89 -5.68 3.93 14.00
C GLY A 89 -5.00 4.17 12.65
N PHE A 90 -3.68 4.01 12.56
CA PHE A 90 -2.91 4.27 11.33
C PHE A 90 -2.91 3.01 10.44
N PRO A 91 -3.45 3.07 9.21
CA PRO A 91 -3.59 1.89 8.36
C PRO A 91 -2.25 1.38 7.81
N ILE A 92 -1.98 0.07 7.97
CA ILE A 92 -0.76 -0.57 7.46
C ILE A 92 -1.05 -1.86 6.69
N TRP A 93 -0.41 -1.99 5.53
CA TRP A 93 -0.25 -3.24 4.79
C TRP A 93 1.22 -3.60 4.77
N ALA A 94 1.54 -4.85 5.08
CA ALA A 94 2.90 -5.35 5.11
C ALA A 94 2.90 -6.86 4.84
N LYS A 95 4.03 -7.41 4.40
CA LYS A 95 4.19 -8.87 4.24
C LYS A 95 4.00 -9.55 5.59
N GLU A 96 4.77 -9.16 6.61
CA GLU A 96 4.74 -9.79 7.94
C GLU A 96 5.11 -8.81 9.07
N PRO A 97 4.69 -9.09 10.33
CA PRO A 97 5.23 -8.40 11.49
C PRO A 97 6.64 -8.91 11.85
N GLY A 98 7.40 -8.07 12.54
CA GLY A 98 8.70 -8.37 13.12
C GLY A 98 8.93 -7.57 14.40
N THR A 99 10.10 -7.71 15.01
CA THR A 99 10.46 -7.05 16.28
C THR A 99 11.77 -6.28 16.20
N ALA A 100 12.75 -6.84 15.50
CA ALA A 100 14.08 -6.25 15.37
C ALA A 100 14.05 -4.98 14.49
N PRO A 101 14.78 -3.91 14.87
CA PRO A 101 14.94 -2.70 14.06
C PRO A 101 15.72 -2.99 12.76
N PRO A 102 15.72 -2.09 11.76
CA PRO A 102 16.39 -2.34 10.48
C PRO A 102 17.92 -2.35 10.60
N TYR A 103 18.49 -1.53 11.50
CA TYR A 103 19.93 -1.54 11.80
C TYR A 103 20.30 -2.70 12.72
N PRO A 104 21.44 -3.40 12.53
CA PRO A 104 22.53 -3.11 11.58
C PRO A 104 22.46 -3.94 10.28
N VAL A 105 21.27 -4.18 9.71
CA VAL A 105 21.12 -5.04 8.52
C VAL A 105 20.91 -4.20 7.26
N VAL A 106 20.01 -3.22 7.33
CA VAL A 106 19.65 -2.36 6.20
C VAL A 106 19.49 -0.91 6.64
N LYS A 107 19.62 0.00 5.67
CA LYS A 107 19.38 1.45 5.84
C LYS A 107 18.59 1.99 4.66
N VAL A 108 18.09 3.22 4.77
CA VAL A 108 17.40 3.90 3.67
C VAL A 108 18.43 4.34 2.63
N THR A 109 18.26 3.89 1.39
CA THR A 109 19.18 4.17 0.25
C THR A 109 18.48 4.90 -0.90
N GLY A 110 17.20 5.25 -0.74
CA GLY A 110 16.46 6.03 -1.73
C GLY A 110 15.13 6.55 -1.18
N ILE A 111 14.78 7.77 -1.57
CA ILE A 111 13.49 8.42 -1.32
C ILE A 111 13.01 8.97 -2.66
N ASN A 112 11.73 8.82 -2.98
CA ASN A 112 11.16 9.19 -4.28
C ASN A 112 11.92 8.56 -5.46
N VAL A 113 12.24 7.27 -5.33
CA VAL A 113 12.81 6.45 -6.39
C VAL A 113 11.79 5.39 -6.83
N PRO A 114 11.80 4.93 -8.09
CA PRO A 114 10.99 3.79 -8.50
C PRO A 114 11.35 2.54 -7.69
N LEU A 115 10.33 1.82 -7.22
CA LEU A 115 10.47 0.59 -6.45
C LEU A 115 9.85 -0.57 -7.21
N THR A 116 10.59 -1.65 -7.35
CA THR A 116 10.15 -2.82 -8.11
C THR A 116 9.97 -3.98 -7.16
N ILE A 117 8.73 -4.45 -7.02
CA ILE A 117 8.38 -5.66 -6.27
C ILE A 117 8.32 -6.81 -7.26
N SER A 118 8.92 -7.94 -6.90
CA SER A 118 8.86 -9.17 -7.70
C SER A 118 8.26 -10.30 -6.88
N GLU A 119 7.34 -11.06 -7.48
CA GLU A 119 6.76 -12.27 -6.89
C GLU A 119 6.73 -13.35 -7.98
N GLY A 120 7.59 -14.36 -7.86
CA GLY A 120 7.78 -15.35 -8.92
C GLY A 120 8.26 -14.71 -10.23
N SER A 121 7.50 -14.89 -11.31
CA SER A 121 7.75 -14.25 -12.61
C SER A 121 7.14 -12.86 -12.74
N ASP A 122 6.27 -12.47 -11.82
CA ASP A 122 5.52 -11.23 -11.90
C ASP A 122 6.31 -10.09 -11.26
N ARG A 123 6.14 -8.89 -11.83
CA ARG A 123 6.88 -7.71 -11.42
C ARG A 123 6.03 -6.46 -11.54
N VAL A 124 5.96 -5.70 -10.46
CA VAL A 124 5.26 -4.41 -10.41
C VAL A 124 6.26 -3.32 -10.01
N THR A 125 6.31 -2.24 -10.79
CA THR A 125 7.10 -1.06 -10.44
C THR A 125 6.17 0.06 -9.99
N VAL A 126 6.34 0.52 -8.76
CA VAL A 126 5.69 1.70 -8.20
C VAL A 126 6.61 2.89 -8.35
N LYS A 127 6.15 3.93 -9.04
CA LYS A 127 6.88 5.20 -9.17
C LYS A 127 6.38 6.19 -8.12
N PRO A 128 7.23 7.15 -7.70
CA PRO A 128 6.76 8.28 -6.92
C PRO A 128 5.62 8.99 -7.64
N GLY A 129 4.52 9.27 -6.94
CA GLY A 129 3.36 9.94 -7.51
C GLY A 129 2.28 9.01 -8.10
N ASP A 130 2.56 7.72 -8.31
CA ASP A 130 1.53 6.73 -8.68
C ASP A 130 0.49 6.60 -7.56
N TYR A 131 -0.76 6.28 -7.90
CA TYR A 131 -1.80 6.13 -6.90
C TYR A 131 -1.77 4.75 -6.27
N ILE A 132 -1.66 4.70 -4.95
CA ILE A 132 -1.82 3.48 -4.17
C ILE A 132 -3.23 3.45 -3.62
N ILE A 133 -3.97 2.39 -3.98
CA ILE A 133 -5.29 2.09 -3.45
C ILE A 133 -5.17 0.83 -2.62
N ALA A 134 -5.56 0.89 -1.35
CA ALA A 134 -5.50 -0.27 -0.49
C ALA A 134 -6.76 -0.41 0.37
N ASP A 135 -7.24 -1.64 0.48
CA ASP A 135 -8.37 -2.01 1.32
C ASP A 135 -8.15 -3.40 1.93
N LEU A 136 -9.22 -4.02 2.42
CA LEU A 136 -9.17 -5.34 3.05
C LEU A 136 -8.66 -6.44 2.10
N ASN A 137 -8.87 -6.29 0.80
CA ASN A 137 -8.53 -7.28 -0.22
C ASN A 137 -7.04 -7.24 -0.57
N GLY A 138 -6.39 -6.09 -0.45
CA GLY A 138 -4.99 -5.95 -0.81
C GLY A 138 -4.60 -4.52 -1.18
N VAL A 139 -3.60 -4.42 -2.06
CA VAL A 139 -3.04 -3.17 -2.56
C VAL A 139 -2.98 -3.21 -4.07
N VAL A 140 -3.42 -2.13 -4.71
CA VAL A 140 -3.32 -1.89 -6.16
C VAL A 140 -2.51 -0.62 -6.38
N CYS A 141 -1.61 -0.65 -7.35
CA CYS A 141 -0.90 0.52 -7.86
C CYS A 141 -1.51 0.92 -9.21
N LEU A 142 -2.00 2.15 -9.29
CA LEU A 142 -2.49 2.78 -10.52
C LEU A 142 -1.45 3.80 -11.00
N PRO A 143 -0.77 3.55 -12.14
CA PRO A 143 0.15 4.52 -12.73
C PRO A 143 -0.50 5.88 -12.93
N ALA A 144 0.20 6.95 -12.56
CA ALA A 144 -0.35 8.31 -12.58
C ALA A 144 -0.82 8.75 -13.98
N ASP A 145 -0.16 8.28 -15.03
CA ASP A 145 -0.47 8.57 -16.43
C ASP A 145 -1.71 7.83 -16.95
N LEU A 146 -2.20 6.80 -16.24
CA LEU A 146 -3.39 6.04 -16.62
C LEU A 146 -4.66 6.53 -15.93
N VAL A 147 -4.56 7.38 -14.91
CA VAL A 147 -5.68 7.81 -14.05
C VAL A 147 -6.88 8.29 -14.87
N ASP A 148 -6.67 9.23 -15.79
CA ASP A 148 -7.74 9.83 -16.58
C ASP A 148 -8.44 8.82 -17.51
N SER A 149 -7.72 7.77 -17.93
CA SER A 149 -8.28 6.70 -18.76
C SER A 149 -8.98 5.61 -17.96
N VAL A 150 -8.57 5.38 -16.72
CA VAL A 150 -9.07 4.28 -15.87
C VAL A 150 -10.31 4.68 -15.10
N ILE A 151 -10.41 5.92 -14.60
CA ILE A 151 -11.55 6.37 -13.79
C ILE A 151 -12.90 6.12 -14.50
N PRO A 152 -13.10 6.49 -15.77
CA PRO A 152 -14.38 6.26 -16.46
C PRO A 152 -14.69 4.77 -16.67
N LEU A 153 -13.67 3.92 -16.78
CA LEU A 153 -13.84 2.47 -16.90
C LEU A 153 -14.29 1.86 -15.56
N MET A 154 -13.73 2.34 -14.45
CA MET A 154 -14.09 1.87 -13.10
C MET A 154 -15.55 2.17 -12.77
N GLU A 155 -16.05 3.36 -13.08
CA GLU A 155 -17.45 3.74 -12.85
C GLU A 155 -18.40 2.82 -13.64
N ARG A 156 -18.14 2.64 -14.94
CA ARG A 156 -18.94 1.75 -15.80
C ARG A 156 -18.94 0.32 -15.30
N GLN A 157 -17.79 -0.17 -14.86
CA GLN A 157 -17.67 -1.54 -14.35
C GLN A 157 -18.44 -1.70 -13.03
N ALA A 158 -18.37 -0.73 -12.11
CA ALA A 158 -19.12 -0.77 -10.86
C ALA A 158 -20.64 -0.77 -11.09
N ASP A 159 -21.11 0.04 -12.02
CA ASP A 159 -22.53 0.08 -12.40
C ASP A 159 -23.01 -1.23 -13.03
N ALA A 160 -22.19 -1.81 -13.92
CA ALA A 160 -22.46 -3.12 -14.51
C ALA A 160 -22.57 -4.22 -13.45
N ASP A 161 -21.65 -4.22 -12.48
CA ASP A 161 -21.61 -5.20 -11.39
C ASP A 161 -22.85 -5.12 -10.50
N GLU A 162 -23.33 -3.90 -10.22
CA GLU A 162 -24.53 -3.72 -9.40
C GLU A 162 -25.79 -4.19 -10.13
N LYS A 163 -25.89 -3.99 -11.46
CA LYS A 163 -26.99 -4.53 -12.26
C LYS A 163 -26.97 -6.06 -12.30
N VAL A 164 -25.80 -6.67 -12.51
CA VAL A 164 -25.64 -8.13 -12.43
C VAL A 164 -26.06 -8.64 -11.06
N ARG A 165 -25.61 -8.00 -9.98
CA ARG A 165 -25.99 -8.34 -8.60
C ARG A 165 -27.51 -8.30 -8.41
N GLY A 166 -28.15 -7.21 -8.82
CA GLY A 166 -29.60 -7.04 -8.70
C GLY A 166 -30.39 -8.11 -9.45
N ALA A 167 -29.99 -8.42 -10.68
CA ALA A 167 -30.65 -9.45 -11.49
C ALA A 167 -30.50 -10.85 -10.88
N VAL A 168 -29.31 -11.19 -10.38
CA VAL A 168 -29.06 -12.47 -9.70
C VAL A 168 -29.87 -12.58 -8.41
N LEU A 169 -29.92 -11.52 -7.59
CA LEU A 169 -30.78 -11.49 -6.40
C LEU A 169 -32.27 -11.62 -6.74
N GLY A 170 -32.67 -11.15 -7.93
CA GLY A 170 -34.02 -11.32 -8.49
C GLY A 170 -34.31 -12.71 -9.09
N GLY A 171 -33.35 -13.64 -9.07
CA GLY A 171 -33.50 -15.02 -9.52
C GLY A 171 -33.04 -15.30 -10.95
N MET A 172 -32.48 -14.32 -11.67
CA MET A 172 -31.87 -14.55 -12.99
C MET A 172 -30.59 -15.39 -12.86
N GLY A 173 -30.33 -16.26 -13.84
CA GLY A 173 -29.09 -17.02 -13.88
C GLY A 173 -27.85 -16.12 -14.07
N PHE A 174 -26.73 -16.45 -13.43
CA PHE A 174 -25.51 -15.63 -13.48
C PHE A 174 -25.01 -15.34 -14.91
N VAL A 175 -24.96 -16.37 -15.78
CA VAL A 175 -24.48 -16.23 -17.16
C VAL A 175 -25.38 -15.29 -17.98
N GLU A 176 -26.69 -15.40 -17.78
CA GLU A 176 -27.68 -14.53 -18.42
C GLU A 176 -27.53 -13.08 -17.94
N ALA A 177 -27.42 -12.88 -16.62
CA ALA A 177 -27.24 -11.55 -16.03
C ALA A 177 -25.95 -10.87 -16.51
N VAL A 178 -24.83 -11.60 -16.56
CA VAL A 178 -23.56 -11.09 -17.09
C VAL A 178 -23.73 -10.69 -18.56
N GLY A 179 -24.31 -11.56 -19.41
CA GLY A 179 -24.48 -11.27 -20.84
C GLY A 179 -25.39 -10.08 -21.16
N LEU A 180 -26.25 -9.66 -20.22
CA LEU A 180 -27.11 -8.49 -20.38
C LEU A 180 -26.46 -7.18 -19.93
N PHE A 181 -25.58 -7.23 -18.93
CA PHE A 181 -25.13 -6.02 -18.21
C PHE A 181 -23.62 -5.76 -18.23
N ARG A 182 -22.79 -6.74 -18.61
CA ARG A 182 -21.34 -6.62 -18.78
C ARG A 182 -20.95 -6.95 -20.22
#